data_AF-A0A174EAT1-F1
#
_entry.id   AF-A0A174EAT1-F1
#
_cell.length_a   1.000
_cell.length_b   1.000
_cell.length_c   1.000
_cell.angle_alpha   90.00
_cell.angle_beta   90.00
_cell.angle_gamma   90.00
#
_symmetry.space_group_name_H-M   'P 1'
#
loop_
_entity.id
_entity.type
_entity.pdbx_description
1 polymer ?
#
loop_
_entity_poly.entity_id
_entity_poly.type
_entity_poly.pdbx_seq_one_letter_code
_entity_poly.pdbx_strand_id
1 'polypeptide(L)'
;MKNRIILCLGCLLAFLQLRAQVNTNQQYLCNPNSFSIVLLGDPQNYVKYDYNQPVFELMTAWTAHHIDSLRVKAVLCTGDLVDQNECILPPFPRFGNLTSREQWTFVSRAFGRLDNKVPYLISTGNHDYGYTRSENSMTRFPEYFPIERNSQWKKTIVAATNNRNGLPTLENAAMEITDEHWGRILIIAVEFAPRDEVLSWARELVATPRFKDHTVILITHSYLTGFDSKRITKEGYKITPSNTGEGIWQKLVQPSANIRLVLCGHYATPNERLDYTTGFRTDKNAAGHDVHQMMFNCQALGGGMSGNGGDGWLRLLEFLPDGHTVQVRTYSPLFGFSPQTKDKAWRTESYDQFQFTIK
;
A
#
# COMPACT_ATOMS: atom_id res chain seq x y z
N MET A 1 22.62 60.32 -35.03
CA MET A 1 21.46 59.44 -34.76
C MET A 1 21.87 57.97 -34.61
N LYS A 2 22.81 57.64 -33.71
CA LYS A 2 23.27 56.26 -33.45
C LYS A 2 23.75 56.14 -32.00
N ASN A 3 22.87 56.36 -31.01
CA ASN A 3 23.20 56.10 -29.59
C ASN A 3 21.97 56.11 -28.66
N ARG A 4 20.75 55.91 -29.17
CA ARG A 4 19.52 55.89 -28.34
C ARG A 4 18.71 54.59 -28.38
N ILE A 5 19.19 53.56 -29.06
CA ILE A 5 18.43 52.29 -29.23
C ILE A 5 18.96 51.16 -28.34
N ILE A 6 20.16 51.28 -27.74
CA ILE A 6 20.76 50.20 -26.93
C ILE A 6 20.29 50.25 -25.46
N LEU A 7 19.71 51.37 -24.99
CA LEU A 7 19.27 51.51 -23.60
C LEU A 7 17.83 51.03 -23.32
N CYS A 8 17.10 50.56 -24.33
CA CYS A 8 15.74 50.04 -24.15
C CYS A 8 15.65 48.51 -24.13
N LEU A 9 16.69 47.77 -24.57
CA LEU A 9 16.72 46.30 -24.45
C LEU A 9 17.30 45.81 -23.12
N GLY A 10 18.15 46.60 -22.45
CA GLY A 10 18.72 46.23 -21.15
C GLY A 10 17.75 46.35 -19.97
N CYS A 11 16.73 47.21 -20.08
CA CYS A 11 15.75 47.42 -19.01
C CYS A 11 14.50 46.52 -19.10
N LEU A 12 14.30 45.79 -20.22
CA LEU A 12 13.20 44.81 -20.32
C LEU A 12 13.56 43.42 -19.79
N LEU A 13 14.84 43.14 -19.54
CA LEU A 13 15.33 41.85 -19.04
C LEU A 13 15.43 41.76 -17.50
N ALA A 14 15.17 42.86 -16.78
CA ALA A 14 15.37 42.93 -15.33
C ALA A 14 14.13 42.63 -14.45
N PHE A 15 12.97 42.33 -15.05
CA PHE A 15 11.72 42.12 -14.28
C PHE A 15 10.91 40.88 -14.67
N LEU A 16 11.50 39.93 -15.41
CA LEU A 16 11.00 38.56 -15.39
C LEU A 16 11.53 37.89 -14.12
N GLN A 17 11.02 38.30 -12.97
CA GLN A 17 10.94 37.38 -11.85
C GLN A 17 10.07 36.22 -12.34
N LEU A 18 10.70 35.15 -12.80
CA LEU A 18 10.12 33.82 -12.81
C LEU A 18 9.66 33.55 -11.37
N ARG A 19 8.45 33.98 -11.04
CA ARG A 19 7.71 33.40 -9.94
C ARG A 19 7.46 31.97 -10.37
N ALA A 20 8.41 31.08 -10.06
CA ALA A 20 8.15 29.66 -10.09
C ALA A 20 6.81 29.46 -9.40
N GLN A 21 5.86 28.85 -10.09
CA GLN A 21 4.55 28.58 -9.55
C GLN A 21 4.78 27.75 -8.29
N VAL A 22 4.58 28.36 -7.11
CA VAL A 22 4.83 27.68 -5.83
C VAL A 22 3.82 26.54 -5.77
N ASN A 23 4.30 25.31 -5.92
CA ASN A 23 3.49 24.12 -5.77
C ASN A 23 3.24 23.91 -4.27
N THR A 24 2.24 24.61 -3.75
CA THR A 24 1.91 24.65 -2.31
C THR A 24 1.51 23.30 -1.73
N ASN A 25 1.24 22.30 -2.57
CA ASN A 25 0.83 20.97 -2.17
C ASN A 25 1.97 19.95 -2.18
N GLN A 26 3.18 20.35 -2.60
CA GLN A 26 4.33 19.46 -2.70
C GLN A 26 4.81 19.00 -1.31
N GLN A 27 4.78 17.69 -1.09
CA GLN A 27 5.37 17.06 0.09
C GLN A 27 6.81 16.62 -0.15
N TYR A 28 7.60 16.63 0.93
CA TYR A 28 9.01 16.25 0.92
C TYR A 28 9.30 15.25 2.05
N LEU A 29 10.38 14.48 1.85
CA LEU A 29 10.97 13.65 2.90
C LEU A 29 11.39 14.51 4.10
N CYS A 30 11.38 13.91 5.28
CA CYS A 30 12.00 14.52 6.46
C CYS A 30 13.52 14.63 6.29
N ASN A 31 14.14 13.66 5.61
CA ASN A 31 15.54 13.69 5.23
C ASN A 31 15.70 13.57 3.70
N PRO A 32 16.38 14.51 3.02
CA PRO A 32 16.51 14.49 1.55
C PRO A 32 17.29 13.28 1.01
N ASN A 33 18.08 12.60 1.85
CA ASN A 33 18.84 11.40 1.48
C ASN A 33 18.07 10.09 1.70
N SER A 34 16.84 10.17 2.20
CA SER A 34 15.95 9.02 2.36
C SER A 34 15.31 8.57 1.04
N PHE A 35 14.66 7.42 1.08
CA PHE A 35 13.62 7.06 0.12
C PHE A 35 12.34 6.68 0.86
N SER A 36 11.21 6.56 0.14
CA SER A 36 9.96 6.14 0.76
C SER A 36 9.26 4.98 0.06
N ILE A 37 8.41 4.31 0.82
CA ILE A 37 7.37 3.41 0.34
C ILE A 37 6.02 3.99 0.79
N VAL A 38 5.05 4.04 -0.13
CA VAL A 38 3.67 4.43 0.19
C VAL A 38 2.86 3.17 0.47
N LEU A 39 2.15 3.13 1.58
CA LEU A 39 1.23 2.04 1.95
C LEU A 39 -0.22 2.53 1.89
N LEU A 40 -1.00 1.87 1.05
CA LEU A 40 -2.45 2.04 0.89
C LEU A 40 -3.16 0.94 1.69
N GLY A 41 -4.20 1.34 2.44
CA GLY A 41 -5.10 0.40 3.11
C GLY A 41 -6.12 -0.22 2.15
N ASP A 42 -7.24 -0.69 2.69
CA ASP A 42 -8.25 -1.43 1.94
C ASP A 42 -9.24 -0.48 1.23
N PRO A 43 -9.29 -0.43 -0.12
CA PRO A 43 -10.07 0.59 -0.81
C PRO A 43 -11.54 0.25 -1.07
N GLN A 44 -12.03 -0.95 -0.74
CA GLN A 44 -13.37 -1.44 -1.11
C GLN A 44 -14.53 -0.48 -0.82
N ASN A 45 -14.46 0.29 0.27
CA ASN A 45 -15.49 1.28 0.60
C ASN A 45 -15.40 2.58 -0.21
N TYR A 46 -14.24 2.90 -0.82
CA TYR A 46 -14.17 3.91 -1.88
C TYR A 46 -14.74 3.38 -3.19
N VAL A 47 -14.49 2.10 -3.47
CA VAL A 47 -14.69 1.52 -4.80
C VAL A 47 -16.16 1.20 -5.08
N LYS A 48 -16.92 0.76 -4.07
CA LYS A 48 -18.34 0.36 -4.24
C LYS A 48 -19.32 1.54 -4.36
N TYR A 49 -18.90 2.76 -4.05
CA TYR A 49 -19.72 3.97 -4.21
C TYR A 49 -19.10 4.93 -5.23
N ASP A 50 -19.79 5.23 -6.32
CA ASP A 50 -19.29 6.14 -7.36
C ASP A 50 -18.88 7.52 -6.83
N TYR A 51 -19.60 8.05 -5.84
CA TYR A 51 -19.31 9.32 -5.20
C TYR A 51 -18.10 9.28 -4.25
N ASN A 52 -17.63 8.11 -3.81
CA ASN A 52 -16.41 7.97 -3.01
C ASN A 52 -15.17 7.69 -3.87
N GLN A 53 -15.35 7.12 -5.07
CA GLN A 53 -14.26 6.77 -5.99
C GLN A 53 -13.24 7.91 -6.23
N PRO A 54 -13.64 9.18 -6.41
CA PRO A 54 -12.70 10.29 -6.56
C PRO A 54 -11.67 10.42 -5.43
N VAL A 55 -11.99 9.97 -4.20
CA VAL A 55 -11.05 10.02 -3.06
C VAL A 55 -9.88 9.06 -3.27
N PHE A 56 -10.13 7.80 -3.66
CA PHE A 56 -9.06 6.84 -3.92
C PHE A 56 -8.26 7.18 -5.19
N GLU A 57 -8.93 7.72 -6.20
CA GLU A 57 -8.24 8.25 -7.38
C GLU A 57 -7.35 9.45 -7.03
N LEU A 58 -7.77 10.31 -6.10
CA LEU A 58 -6.93 11.39 -5.56
C LEU A 58 -5.71 10.83 -4.81
N MET A 59 -5.84 9.77 -4.01
CA MET A 59 -4.70 9.16 -3.30
C MET A 59 -3.62 8.65 -4.27
N THR A 60 -4.04 7.94 -5.32
CA THR A 60 -3.12 7.40 -6.34
C THR A 60 -2.55 8.49 -7.24
N ALA A 61 -3.34 9.49 -7.62
CA ALA A 61 -2.86 10.66 -8.37
C ALA A 61 -1.87 11.51 -7.55
N TRP A 62 -2.16 11.73 -6.27
CA TRP A 62 -1.28 12.42 -5.34
C TRP A 62 0.04 11.67 -5.19
N THR A 63 -0.01 10.34 -5.04
CA THR A 63 1.19 9.51 -4.96
C THR A 63 2.03 9.66 -6.24
N ALA A 64 1.41 9.58 -7.42
CA ALA A 64 2.08 9.75 -8.70
C ALA A 64 2.74 11.13 -8.85
N HIS A 65 2.11 12.19 -8.36
CA HIS A 65 2.65 13.55 -8.38
C HIS A 65 3.86 13.74 -7.47
N HIS A 66 3.96 12.95 -6.40
CA HIS A 66 5.00 13.06 -5.38
C HIS A 66 6.10 12.00 -5.47
N ILE A 67 6.13 11.18 -6.53
CA ILE A 67 7.15 10.13 -6.70
C ILE A 67 8.55 10.70 -6.53
N ASP A 68 8.88 11.79 -7.22
CA ASP A 68 10.22 12.37 -7.19
C ASP A 68 10.51 13.08 -5.86
N SER A 69 9.57 13.89 -5.35
CA SER A 69 9.79 14.70 -4.15
C SER A 69 9.82 13.88 -2.85
N LEU A 70 9.15 12.73 -2.84
CA LEU A 70 9.19 11.76 -1.76
C LEU A 70 10.15 10.58 -2.05
N ARG A 71 10.83 10.57 -3.20
CA ARG A 71 11.70 9.46 -3.67
C ARG A 71 11.01 8.10 -3.47
N VAL A 72 9.77 7.98 -3.94
CA VAL A 72 8.95 6.77 -3.77
C VAL A 72 9.54 5.64 -4.61
N LYS A 73 10.01 4.57 -3.98
CA LYS A 73 10.55 3.39 -4.68
C LYS A 73 9.51 2.30 -4.94
N ALA A 74 8.46 2.24 -4.12
CA ALA A 74 7.38 1.29 -4.27
C ALA A 74 6.08 1.82 -3.65
N VAL A 75 4.95 1.35 -4.17
CA VAL A 75 3.63 1.51 -3.53
C VAL A 75 3.09 0.14 -3.16
N LEU A 76 2.56 -0.02 -1.96
CA LEU A 76 2.03 -1.29 -1.45
C LEU A 76 0.56 -1.13 -1.09
N CYS A 77 -0.28 -2.13 -1.39
CA CYS A 77 -1.70 -2.14 -1.02
C CYS A 77 -2.04 -3.44 -0.29
N THR A 78 -2.80 -3.32 0.81
CA THR A 78 -3.14 -4.44 1.69
C THR A 78 -4.27 -5.33 1.19
N GLY A 79 -4.90 -5.01 0.05
CA GLY A 79 -5.96 -5.80 -0.58
C GLY A 79 -7.35 -5.26 -0.36
N ASP A 80 -8.37 -6.10 -0.61
CA ASP A 80 -9.78 -5.71 -0.58
C ASP A 80 -10.03 -4.57 -1.58
N LEU A 81 -9.65 -4.84 -2.83
CA LEU A 81 -9.72 -3.90 -3.95
C LEU A 81 -11.17 -3.60 -4.35
N VAL A 82 -12.06 -4.57 -4.18
CA VAL A 82 -13.50 -4.46 -4.43
C VAL A 82 -14.27 -4.96 -3.21
N ASP A 83 -15.57 -4.64 -3.11
CA ASP A 83 -16.41 -5.14 -2.02
C ASP A 83 -17.05 -6.49 -2.36
N GLN A 84 -17.24 -6.79 -3.65
CA GLN A 84 -17.85 -8.04 -4.13
C GLN A 84 -17.44 -8.36 -5.56
N ASN A 85 -17.58 -9.62 -5.96
CA ASN A 85 -17.38 -10.08 -7.34
C ASN A 85 -18.66 -10.65 -7.95
N GLU A 86 -18.77 -10.53 -9.28
CA GLU A 86 -19.92 -11.00 -10.08
C GLU A 86 -21.30 -10.45 -9.62
N CYS A 87 -21.32 -9.40 -8.81
CA CYS A 87 -22.54 -8.73 -8.39
C CYS A 87 -23.06 -7.84 -9.53
N ILE A 88 -24.17 -8.25 -10.14
CA ILE A 88 -24.82 -7.55 -11.25
C ILE A 88 -25.71 -6.41 -10.73
N LEU A 89 -26.35 -6.59 -9.57
CA LEU A 89 -27.22 -5.61 -8.93
C LEU A 89 -26.92 -5.56 -7.42
N PRO A 90 -26.10 -4.59 -6.96
CA PRO A 90 -25.72 -4.51 -5.55
C PRO A 90 -26.92 -4.12 -4.67
N PRO A 91 -27.16 -4.83 -3.55
CA PRO A 91 -28.13 -4.40 -2.56
C PRO A 91 -27.64 -3.11 -1.86
N PHE A 92 -28.17 -1.97 -2.30
CA PHE A 92 -27.92 -0.65 -1.69
C PHE A 92 -28.62 -0.52 -0.33
N PRO A 93 -28.03 0.16 0.68
CA PRO A 93 -26.75 0.87 0.63
C PRO A 93 -25.52 0.01 0.89
N ARG A 94 -25.64 -1.14 1.55
CA ARG A 94 -24.48 -1.85 2.14
C ARG A 94 -23.39 -2.20 1.13
N PHE A 95 -23.79 -2.63 -0.06
CA PHE A 95 -22.89 -3.17 -1.08
C PHE A 95 -22.60 -2.18 -2.22
N GLY A 96 -22.89 -0.90 -1.98
CA GLY A 96 -22.63 0.13 -2.98
C GLY A 96 -23.74 0.32 -4.00
N ASN A 97 -23.50 1.25 -4.92
CA ASN A 97 -24.35 1.53 -6.09
C ASN A 97 -23.71 1.11 -7.41
N LEU A 98 -22.61 0.36 -7.36
CA LEU A 98 -21.83 -0.07 -8.51
C LEU A 98 -21.73 -1.59 -8.63
N THR A 99 -21.85 -2.09 -9.85
CA THR A 99 -21.62 -3.50 -10.17
C THR A 99 -20.17 -3.90 -9.90
N SER A 100 -19.93 -5.19 -9.69
CA SER A 100 -18.55 -5.68 -9.50
C SER A 100 -17.61 -5.32 -10.67
N ARG A 101 -18.12 -5.28 -11.90
CA ARG A 101 -17.31 -4.89 -13.07
C ARG A 101 -16.90 -3.42 -13.00
N GLU A 102 -17.80 -2.53 -12.60
CA GLU A 102 -17.49 -1.11 -12.41
C GLU A 102 -16.50 -0.90 -11.27
N GLN A 103 -16.64 -1.66 -10.18
CA GLN A 103 -15.69 -1.67 -9.06
C GLN A 103 -14.28 -2.06 -9.52
N TRP A 104 -14.12 -3.20 -10.19
CA TRP A 104 -12.83 -3.66 -10.72
C TRP A 104 -12.24 -2.71 -11.76
N THR A 105 -13.09 -2.19 -12.66
CA THR A 105 -12.66 -1.22 -13.68
C THR A 105 -12.13 0.06 -13.03
N PHE A 106 -12.83 0.58 -12.03
CA PHE A 106 -12.42 1.77 -11.32
C PHE A 106 -11.11 1.57 -10.56
N VAL A 107 -11.00 0.52 -9.72
CA VAL A 107 -9.80 0.32 -8.91
C VAL A 107 -8.58 0.11 -9.81
N SER A 108 -8.73 -0.62 -10.92
CA SER A 108 -7.68 -0.76 -11.93
C SER A 108 -7.28 0.58 -12.56
N ARG A 109 -8.26 1.44 -12.90
CA ARG A 109 -8.01 2.79 -13.43
C ARG A 109 -7.27 3.67 -12.42
N ALA A 110 -7.65 3.62 -11.15
CA ALA A 110 -7.00 4.39 -10.08
C ALA A 110 -5.52 4.00 -9.95
N PHE A 111 -5.21 2.69 -9.89
CA PHE A 111 -3.82 2.22 -9.92
C PHE A 111 -3.08 2.58 -11.23
N GLY A 112 -3.82 2.76 -12.33
CA GLY A 112 -3.28 3.24 -13.61
C GLY A 112 -2.57 4.60 -13.54
N ARG A 113 -2.79 5.39 -12.48
CA ARG A 113 -2.02 6.62 -12.21
C ARG A 113 -0.54 6.35 -11.93
N LEU A 114 -0.21 5.16 -11.43
CA LEU A 114 1.14 4.70 -11.05
C LEU A 114 1.83 3.88 -12.15
N ASP A 115 1.08 3.33 -13.10
CA ASP A 115 1.60 2.51 -14.19
C ASP A 115 2.74 3.21 -14.93
N ASN A 116 3.81 2.46 -15.18
CA ASN A 116 5.04 2.89 -15.85
C ASN A 116 5.88 3.94 -15.09
N LYS A 117 5.46 4.38 -13.90
CA LYS A 117 6.18 5.38 -13.10
C LYS A 117 6.86 4.78 -11.87
N VAL A 118 6.13 3.98 -11.09
CA VAL A 118 6.63 3.32 -9.87
C VAL A 118 6.08 1.89 -9.83
N PRO A 119 6.87 0.90 -9.40
CA PRO A 119 6.33 -0.43 -9.23
C PRO A 119 5.45 -0.48 -7.96
N TYR A 120 4.45 -1.35 -7.98
CA TYR A 120 3.59 -1.54 -6.82
C TYR A 120 3.26 -3.02 -6.59
N LEU A 121 3.02 -3.42 -5.34
CA LEU A 121 2.56 -4.77 -5.02
C LEU A 121 1.25 -4.71 -4.23
N ILE A 122 0.37 -5.66 -4.51
CA ILE A 122 -0.95 -5.75 -3.90
C ILE A 122 -1.09 -7.16 -3.33
N SER A 123 -1.35 -7.26 -2.03
CA SER A 123 -1.93 -8.48 -1.47
C SER A 123 -3.39 -8.52 -1.86
N THR A 124 -3.94 -9.63 -2.33
CA THR A 124 -5.40 -9.78 -2.41
C THR A 124 -6.01 -9.86 -1.03
N GLY A 125 -7.22 -9.33 -0.88
CA GLY A 125 -8.03 -9.40 0.33
C GLY A 125 -9.14 -10.44 0.25
N ASN A 126 -9.94 -10.56 1.31
CA ASN A 126 -11.00 -11.55 1.34
C ASN A 126 -12.16 -11.21 0.40
N HIS A 127 -12.37 -9.93 0.08
CA HIS A 127 -13.40 -9.48 -0.87
C HIS A 127 -12.96 -9.59 -2.34
N ASP A 128 -11.66 -9.76 -2.59
CA ASP A 128 -11.13 -10.00 -3.94
C ASP A 128 -11.35 -11.44 -4.43
N TYR A 129 -11.83 -12.32 -3.54
CA TYR A 129 -12.17 -13.72 -3.82
C TYR A 129 -13.65 -14.02 -3.59
N GLY A 130 -14.15 -15.04 -4.27
CA GLY A 130 -15.53 -15.52 -4.11
C GLY A 130 -16.55 -14.54 -4.69
N TYR A 131 -17.81 -14.63 -4.26
CA TYR A 131 -18.88 -13.75 -4.77
C TYR A 131 -19.10 -12.57 -3.82
N THR A 132 -19.27 -12.85 -2.53
CA THR A 132 -19.38 -11.79 -1.50
C THR A 132 -18.03 -11.56 -0.84
N ARG A 133 -17.39 -12.64 -0.38
CA ARG A 133 -16.12 -12.60 0.36
C ARG A 133 -15.61 -14.02 0.62
N SER A 134 -14.67 -14.47 -0.20
CA SER A 134 -13.90 -15.70 0.02
C SER A 134 -14.78 -16.94 0.28
N GLU A 135 -15.88 -17.10 -0.45
CA GLU A 135 -16.62 -18.37 -0.46
C GLU A 135 -15.91 -19.46 -1.26
N ASN A 136 -15.09 -19.05 -2.25
CA ASN A 136 -14.27 -19.89 -3.11
C ASN A 136 -13.09 -19.07 -3.66
N SER A 137 -12.28 -19.66 -4.54
CA SER A 137 -11.05 -19.06 -5.09
C SER A 137 -11.24 -18.16 -6.32
N MET A 138 -12.47 -17.99 -6.83
CA MET A 138 -12.71 -17.15 -8.00
C MET A 138 -12.28 -15.72 -7.72
N THR A 139 -11.53 -15.12 -8.63
CA THR A 139 -11.08 -13.72 -8.56
C THR A 139 -10.98 -13.15 -9.96
N ARG A 140 -11.11 -11.82 -10.06
CA ARG A 140 -10.84 -11.06 -11.28
C ARG A 140 -9.49 -10.34 -11.25
N PHE A 141 -8.73 -10.45 -10.17
CA PHE A 141 -7.46 -9.75 -10.04
C PHE A 141 -6.53 -9.88 -11.26
N PRO A 142 -6.31 -11.07 -11.86
CA PRO A 142 -5.42 -11.22 -13.02
C PRO A 142 -5.94 -10.54 -14.30
N GLU A 143 -7.26 -10.37 -14.44
CA GLU A 143 -7.89 -9.67 -15.58
C GLU A 143 -7.60 -8.17 -15.53
N TYR A 144 -7.58 -7.59 -14.32
CA TYR A 144 -7.42 -6.15 -14.11
C TYR A 144 -5.99 -5.73 -13.78
N PHE A 145 -5.15 -6.64 -13.31
CA PHE A 145 -3.73 -6.40 -13.00
C PHE A 145 -2.80 -7.36 -13.76
N PRO A 146 -2.86 -7.40 -15.11
CA PRO A 146 -1.94 -8.21 -15.91
C PRO A 146 -0.53 -7.61 -15.86
N ILE A 147 0.51 -8.46 -15.83
CA ILE A 147 1.92 -8.04 -15.68
C ILE A 147 2.36 -7.01 -16.73
N GLU A 148 1.75 -7.00 -17.91
CA GLU A 148 2.08 -6.12 -19.03
C GLU A 148 1.70 -4.66 -18.78
N ARG A 149 0.79 -4.35 -17.85
CA ARG A 149 0.27 -2.99 -17.65
C ARG A 149 1.30 -2.00 -17.14
N ASN A 150 2.28 -2.48 -16.35
CA ASN A 150 3.28 -1.64 -15.70
C ASN A 150 4.69 -2.10 -16.08
N SER A 151 5.38 -1.32 -16.90
CA SER A 151 6.77 -1.58 -17.30
C SER A 151 7.75 -1.63 -16.12
N GLN A 152 7.40 -1.05 -14.97
CA GLN A 152 8.23 -1.17 -13.77
C GLN A 152 8.21 -2.59 -13.19
N TRP A 153 7.10 -3.33 -13.32
CA TRP A 153 7.05 -4.73 -12.89
C TRP A 153 8.00 -5.62 -13.68
N LYS A 154 8.13 -5.40 -14.99
CA LYS A 154 9.09 -6.14 -15.82
C LYS A 154 10.53 -5.97 -15.34
N LYS A 155 10.84 -4.87 -14.63
CA LYS A 155 12.17 -4.56 -14.10
C LYS A 155 12.37 -5.08 -12.68
N THR A 156 11.31 -5.12 -11.87
CA THR A 156 11.43 -5.32 -10.42
C THR A 156 10.85 -6.63 -9.92
N ILE A 157 9.89 -7.26 -10.62
CA ILE A 157 9.38 -8.58 -10.24
C ILE A 157 10.47 -9.62 -10.50
N VAL A 158 10.83 -10.36 -9.45
CA VAL A 158 11.94 -11.34 -9.47
C VAL A 158 11.47 -12.78 -9.27
N ALA A 159 10.26 -12.98 -8.75
CA ALA A 159 9.63 -14.29 -8.61
C ALA A 159 8.11 -14.15 -8.49
N ALA A 160 7.38 -15.20 -8.88
CA ALA A 160 5.96 -15.35 -8.62
C ALA A 160 5.62 -16.85 -8.48
N THR A 161 4.48 -17.15 -7.86
CA THR A 161 3.92 -18.51 -7.78
C THR A 161 2.44 -18.51 -8.13
N ASN A 162 1.86 -19.70 -8.20
CA ASN A 162 0.47 -19.87 -8.62
C ASN A 162 -0.51 -19.33 -7.58
N ASN A 163 -1.55 -18.63 -8.05
CA ASN A 163 -2.73 -18.30 -7.27
C ASN A 163 -3.57 -19.53 -6.95
N ARG A 164 -4.69 -19.31 -6.25
CA ARG A 164 -5.64 -20.37 -5.85
C ARG A 164 -6.29 -21.10 -7.01
N ASN A 165 -6.24 -20.56 -8.23
CA ASN A 165 -6.77 -21.16 -9.44
C ASN A 165 -5.67 -21.84 -10.29
N GLY A 166 -4.46 -22.00 -9.74
CA GLY A 166 -3.35 -22.69 -10.40
C GLY A 166 -2.64 -21.88 -11.49
N LEU A 167 -2.90 -20.57 -11.58
CA LEU A 167 -2.28 -19.68 -12.56
C LEU A 167 -1.18 -18.84 -11.91
N PRO A 168 -0.02 -18.63 -12.55
CA PRO A 168 0.99 -17.70 -12.06
C PRO A 168 0.49 -16.27 -12.24
N THR A 169 0.31 -15.54 -11.13
CA THR A 169 -0.23 -14.18 -11.14
C THR A 169 0.51 -13.30 -10.13
N LEU A 170 0.18 -12.00 -10.12
CA LEU A 170 0.75 -11.04 -9.17
C LEU A 170 0.17 -11.13 -7.76
N GLU A 171 -0.81 -12.02 -7.51
CA GLU A 171 -1.38 -12.25 -6.17
C GLU A 171 -0.33 -12.81 -5.20
N ASN A 172 0.62 -13.58 -5.72
CA ASN A 172 1.74 -14.15 -4.98
C ASN A 172 3.05 -13.85 -5.73
N ALA A 173 3.65 -12.68 -5.47
CA ALA A 173 4.80 -12.19 -6.21
C ALA A 173 5.84 -11.53 -5.31
N ALA A 174 7.09 -11.57 -5.74
CA ALA A 174 8.21 -10.93 -5.08
C ALA A 174 8.84 -9.88 -6.00
N MET A 175 9.14 -8.73 -5.42
CA MET A 175 9.73 -7.58 -6.06
C MET A 175 11.04 -7.18 -5.37
N GLU A 176 12.07 -6.85 -6.13
CA GLU A 176 13.34 -6.36 -5.61
C GLU A 176 13.48 -4.86 -5.88
N ILE A 177 13.82 -4.10 -4.83
CA ILE A 177 14.24 -2.69 -4.95
C ILE A 177 15.63 -2.52 -4.33
N THR A 178 16.35 -1.49 -4.77
CA THR A 178 17.71 -1.21 -4.31
C THR A 178 17.84 0.22 -3.83
N ASP A 179 18.71 0.44 -2.86
CA ASP A 179 19.07 1.75 -2.33
C ASP A 179 20.54 1.77 -1.88
N GLU A 180 21.15 2.95 -1.90
CA GLU A 180 22.55 3.13 -1.55
C GLU A 180 22.84 2.88 -0.05
N HIS A 181 21.90 3.24 0.84
CA HIS A 181 22.06 3.08 2.29
C HIS A 181 21.46 1.77 2.80
N TRP A 182 20.41 1.26 2.13
CA TRP A 182 19.68 0.06 2.55
C TRP A 182 20.05 -1.22 1.77
N GLY A 183 20.90 -1.10 0.75
CA GLY A 183 21.27 -2.23 -0.10
C GLY A 183 20.07 -2.77 -0.88
N ARG A 184 19.83 -4.07 -0.82
CA ARG A 184 18.74 -4.74 -1.56
C ARG A 184 17.61 -5.12 -0.61
N ILE A 185 16.39 -4.75 -0.99
CA ILE A 185 15.16 -5.06 -0.27
C ILE A 185 14.30 -5.95 -1.15
N LEU A 186 13.86 -7.09 -0.62
CA LEU A 186 12.89 -7.96 -1.25
C LEU A 186 11.52 -7.71 -0.62
N ILE A 187 10.52 -7.40 -1.43
CA ILE A 187 9.14 -7.20 -0.99
C ILE A 187 8.31 -8.35 -1.54
N ILE A 188 7.62 -9.10 -0.69
CA ILE A 188 6.82 -10.26 -1.07
C ILE A 188 5.36 -9.98 -0.75
N ALA A 189 4.49 -10.06 -1.75
CA ALA A 189 3.05 -10.11 -1.55
C ALA A 189 2.59 -11.57 -1.55
N VAL A 190 1.73 -11.92 -0.59
CA VAL A 190 1.04 -13.22 -0.55
C VAL A 190 -0.46 -13.00 -0.42
N GLU A 191 -1.23 -13.86 -1.09
CA GLU A 191 -2.68 -13.83 -1.15
C GLU A 191 -3.36 -13.81 0.24
N PHE A 192 -4.63 -13.37 0.28
CA PHE A 192 -5.45 -13.52 1.48
C PHE A 192 -5.48 -14.97 1.98
N ALA A 193 -5.32 -15.14 3.29
CA ALA A 193 -5.33 -16.41 4.01
C ALA A 193 -4.44 -17.47 3.33
N PRO A 194 -3.15 -17.15 3.06
CA PRO A 194 -2.32 -17.85 2.09
C PRO A 194 -2.24 -19.35 2.37
N ARG A 195 -2.21 -20.14 1.31
CA ARG A 195 -2.08 -21.60 1.40
C ARG A 195 -0.66 -22.01 1.80
N ASP A 196 -0.50 -23.23 2.30
CA ASP A 196 0.81 -23.70 2.80
C ASP A 196 1.88 -23.75 1.71
N GLU A 197 1.50 -24.03 0.47
CA GLU A 197 2.41 -23.99 -0.68
C GLU A 197 2.94 -22.58 -0.98
N VAL A 198 2.12 -21.53 -0.76
CA VAL A 198 2.53 -20.13 -0.95
C VAL A 198 3.49 -19.72 0.17
N LEU A 199 3.18 -20.09 1.42
CA LEU A 199 4.07 -19.83 2.55
C LEU A 199 5.40 -20.57 2.41
N SER A 200 5.36 -21.81 1.93
CA SER A 200 6.57 -22.61 1.67
C SER A 200 7.41 -22.00 0.54
N TRP A 201 6.78 -21.61 -0.56
CA TRP A 201 7.45 -20.89 -1.66
C TRP A 201 8.14 -19.61 -1.17
N ALA A 202 7.46 -18.77 -0.40
CA ALA A 202 8.04 -17.54 0.13
C ALA A 202 9.23 -17.83 1.06
N ARG A 203 9.11 -18.84 1.93
CA ARG A 203 10.19 -19.26 2.85
C ARG A 203 11.41 -19.79 2.09
N GLU A 204 11.20 -20.58 1.06
CA GLU A 204 12.27 -21.09 0.20
C GLU A 204 12.94 -19.96 -0.57
N LEU A 205 12.15 -19.02 -1.12
CA LEU A 205 12.65 -17.87 -1.84
C LEU A 205 13.61 -17.03 -0.99
N VAL A 206 13.19 -16.66 0.23
CA VAL A 206 14.02 -15.84 1.13
C VAL A 206 15.25 -16.57 1.64
N ALA A 207 15.26 -17.90 1.61
CA ALA A 207 16.41 -18.73 2.01
C ALA A 207 17.41 -18.99 0.88
N THR A 208 17.09 -18.65 -0.38
CA THR A 208 18.01 -18.86 -1.49
C THR A 208 19.30 -18.05 -1.33
N PRO A 209 20.44 -18.49 -1.89
CA PRO A 209 21.68 -17.72 -1.87
C PRO A 209 21.56 -16.29 -2.43
N ARG A 210 20.60 -16.05 -3.33
CA ARG A 210 20.35 -14.73 -3.90
C ARG A 210 19.73 -13.76 -2.89
N PHE A 211 18.82 -14.22 -2.04
CA PHE A 211 17.96 -13.36 -1.22
C PHE A 211 18.16 -13.49 0.29
N LYS A 212 18.93 -14.47 0.76
CA LYS A 212 19.18 -14.72 2.20
C LYS A 212 19.75 -13.53 2.98
N ASP A 213 20.45 -12.62 2.30
CA ASP A 213 21.09 -11.44 2.91
C ASP A 213 20.29 -10.14 2.65
N HIS A 214 19.12 -10.22 2.03
CA HIS A 214 18.25 -9.06 1.79
C HIS A 214 17.41 -8.74 3.01
N THR A 215 17.11 -7.46 3.23
CA THR A 215 15.98 -7.11 4.09
C THR A 215 14.68 -7.51 3.39
N VAL A 216 13.84 -8.32 4.04
CA VAL A 216 12.55 -8.75 3.48
C VAL A 216 11.39 -8.04 4.16
N ILE A 217 10.51 -7.47 3.33
CA ILE A 217 9.20 -6.93 3.71
C ILE A 217 8.12 -7.88 3.17
N LEU A 218 7.28 -8.41 4.06
CA LEU A 218 6.11 -9.20 3.69
C LEU A 218 4.86 -8.30 3.70
N ILE A 219 4.04 -8.37 2.66
CA ILE A 219 2.68 -7.82 2.67
C ILE A 219 1.66 -8.93 2.48
N THR A 220 0.64 -8.93 3.34
CA THR A 220 -0.51 -9.84 3.27
C THR A 220 -1.76 -9.08 3.71
N HIS A 221 -2.94 -9.70 3.68
CA HIS A 221 -4.19 -9.02 4.01
C HIS A 221 -4.57 -9.16 5.49
N SER A 222 -4.97 -10.35 5.93
CA SER A 222 -5.35 -10.63 7.33
C SER A 222 -4.13 -11.10 8.13
N TYR A 223 -3.76 -10.34 9.16
CA TYR A 223 -2.62 -10.68 10.00
C TYR A 223 -2.72 -10.18 11.45
N LEU A 224 -2.87 -8.87 11.67
CA LEU A 224 -3.12 -8.29 13.00
C LEU A 224 -4.53 -7.69 13.12
N THR A 225 -5.01 -7.63 14.36
CA THR A 225 -6.07 -6.70 14.77
C THR A 225 -5.54 -5.27 14.89
N GLY A 226 -6.44 -4.30 14.87
CA GLY A 226 -6.17 -2.91 15.23
C GLY A 226 -6.21 -2.67 16.72
N PHE A 227 -5.69 -1.53 17.16
CA PHE A 227 -5.58 -1.12 18.57
C PHE A 227 -4.70 -2.06 19.41
N ASP A 228 -5.15 -3.27 19.74
CA ASP A 228 -4.42 -4.21 20.60
C ASP A 228 -3.33 -5.01 19.87
N SER A 229 -3.24 -4.86 18.54
CA SER A 229 -2.17 -5.40 17.70
C SER A 229 -1.92 -6.90 17.93
N LYS A 230 -2.98 -7.68 18.12
CA LYS A 230 -2.86 -9.14 18.28
C LYS A 230 -2.85 -9.81 16.92
N ARG A 231 -2.03 -10.85 16.78
CA ARG A 231 -2.11 -11.74 15.62
C ARG A 231 -3.47 -12.43 15.59
N ILE A 232 -4.10 -12.41 14.42
CA ILE A 232 -5.36 -13.09 14.17
C ILE A 232 -5.11 -14.59 14.24
N THR A 233 -5.89 -15.30 15.07
CA THR A 233 -5.74 -16.74 15.31
C THR A 233 -6.87 -17.56 14.69
N LYS A 234 -7.89 -16.91 14.12
CA LYS A 234 -9.05 -17.55 13.47
C LYS A 234 -9.49 -16.76 12.26
N GLU A 235 -9.74 -17.46 11.16
CA GLU A 235 -10.36 -16.90 9.95
C GLU A 235 -11.83 -17.30 9.91
N GLY A 236 -12.72 -16.33 9.65
CA GLY A 236 -14.17 -16.53 9.59
C GLY A 236 -14.72 -16.86 8.19
N TYR A 237 -13.86 -17.27 7.26
CA TYR A 237 -14.18 -17.39 5.83
C TYR A 237 -14.25 -18.86 5.39
N LYS A 238 -15.01 -19.14 4.32
CA LYS A 238 -15.18 -20.51 3.80
C LYS A 238 -14.00 -20.99 2.96
N ILE A 239 -13.18 -20.07 2.44
CA ILE A 239 -12.04 -20.41 1.61
C ILE A 239 -11.06 -21.31 2.38
N THR A 240 -10.65 -22.38 1.71
CA THR A 240 -9.77 -23.41 2.26
C THR A 240 -8.85 -23.91 1.15
N PRO A 241 -7.59 -24.29 1.46
CA PRO A 241 -6.93 -24.13 2.75
C PRO A 241 -6.65 -22.64 3.08
N SER A 242 -6.56 -22.34 4.37
CA SER A 242 -6.38 -20.98 4.89
C SER A 242 -5.44 -20.93 6.09
N ASN A 243 -4.44 -20.04 6.04
CA ASN A 243 -3.62 -19.69 7.19
C ASN A 243 -4.06 -18.36 7.79
N THR A 244 -4.13 -18.32 9.12
CA THR A 244 -4.37 -17.10 9.90
C THR A 244 -3.09 -16.27 10.02
N GLY A 245 -3.18 -15.05 10.56
CA GLY A 245 -2.00 -14.26 10.90
C GLY A 245 -0.99 -15.00 11.78
N GLU A 246 -1.47 -15.76 12.77
CA GLU A 246 -0.62 -16.64 13.59
C GLU A 246 0.02 -17.76 12.76
N GLY A 247 -0.72 -18.38 11.84
CA GLY A 247 -0.18 -19.39 10.93
C GLY A 247 0.93 -18.85 10.02
N ILE A 248 0.73 -17.65 9.46
CA ILE A 248 1.75 -16.95 8.65
C ILE A 248 3.01 -16.68 9.50
N TRP A 249 2.84 -16.24 10.76
CA TRP A 249 3.97 -16.05 11.66
C TRP A 249 4.75 -17.34 11.87
N GLN A 250 4.09 -18.41 12.28
CA GLN A 250 4.75 -19.66 12.66
C GLN A 250 5.41 -20.36 11.47
N LYS A 251 4.78 -20.32 10.29
CA LYS A 251 5.24 -21.08 9.11
C LYS A 251 6.23 -20.32 8.24
N LEU A 252 6.18 -18.98 8.23
CA LEU A 252 7.00 -18.14 7.34
C LEU A 252 7.83 -17.11 8.09
N VAL A 253 7.22 -16.23 8.88
CA VAL A 253 7.92 -15.04 9.42
C VAL A 253 8.92 -15.41 10.50
N GLN A 254 8.47 -16.13 11.54
CA GLN A 254 9.30 -16.55 12.66
C GLN A 254 10.51 -17.39 12.24
N PRO A 255 10.41 -18.38 11.32
CA PRO A 255 11.56 -19.16 10.90
C PRO A 255 12.51 -18.42 9.94
N SER A 256 12.11 -17.28 9.36
CA SER A 256 12.94 -16.54 8.38
C SER A 256 13.79 -15.48 9.06
N ALA A 257 15.12 -15.63 8.97
CA ALA A 257 16.08 -14.72 9.63
C ALA A 257 16.03 -13.27 9.09
N ASN A 258 15.63 -13.13 7.83
CA ASN A 258 15.73 -11.90 7.05
C ASN A 258 14.38 -11.23 6.75
N ILE A 259 13.24 -11.79 7.20
CA ILE A 259 11.97 -11.03 7.25
C ILE A 259 12.02 -10.09 8.45
N ARG A 260 11.95 -8.78 8.16
CA ARG A 260 12.11 -7.72 9.18
C ARG A 260 10.86 -6.85 9.35
N LEU A 261 9.97 -6.84 8.36
CA LEU A 261 8.72 -6.07 8.38
C LEU A 261 7.56 -6.88 7.78
N VAL A 262 6.41 -6.87 8.44
CA VAL A 262 5.14 -7.40 7.93
C VAL A 262 4.11 -6.27 7.87
N LEU A 263 3.45 -6.11 6.72
CA LEU A 263 2.40 -5.12 6.49
C LEU A 263 1.08 -5.82 6.21
N CYS A 264 -0.02 -5.32 6.80
CA CYS A 264 -1.35 -5.90 6.63
C CYS A 264 -2.49 -4.89 6.75
N GLY A 265 -3.68 -5.31 6.35
CA GLY A 265 -4.93 -4.53 6.39
C GLY A 265 -6.02 -5.32 7.10
N HIS A 266 -7.15 -5.55 6.42
CA HIS A 266 -8.27 -6.42 6.83
C HIS A 266 -9.10 -5.94 8.01
N TYR A 267 -8.44 -5.68 9.15
CA TYR A 267 -9.15 -5.37 10.39
C TYR A 267 -9.78 -3.98 10.32
N ALA A 268 -11.09 -3.92 10.49
CA ALA A 268 -11.85 -2.67 10.44
C ALA A 268 -13.01 -2.71 11.45
N THR A 269 -13.08 -1.67 12.28
CA THR A 269 -14.16 -1.50 13.27
C THR A 269 -14.84 -0.15 13.02
N PRO A 270 -16.16 -0.11 12.74
CA PRO A 270 -16.89 1.13 12.47
C PRO A 270 -17.22 1.87 13.78
N ASN A 271 -16.20 2.40 14.44
CA ASN A 271 -16.31 3.13 15.71
C ASN A 271 -15.71 4.54 15.64
N GLU A 272 -15.29 4.99 14.46
CA GLU A 272 -14.65 6.29 14.19
C GLU A 272 -13.35 6.54 15.01
N ARG A 273 -12.80 5.49 15.65
CA ARG A 273 -11.56 5.61 16.40
C ARG A 273 -10.35 5.40 15.50
N LEU A 274 -9.52 6.43 15.43
CA LEU A 274 -8.30 6.44 14.63
C LEU A 274 -7.28 5.36 15.05
N ASP A 275 -7.18 5.02 16.34
CA ASP A 275 -6.27 3.99 16.82
C ASP A 275 -6.71 2.56 16.44
N TYR A 276 -7.99 2.32 16.15
CA TYR A 276 -8.50 1.05 15.62
C TYR A 276 -8.16 0.84 14.14
N THR A 277 -7.78 1.89 13.41
CA THR A 277 -7.34 1.80 12.00
C THR A 277 -5.89 1.39 11.86
N THR A 278 -5.20 1.18 12.99
CA THR A 278 -3.77 0.96 13.04
C THR A 278 -3.43 -0.14 14.04
N GLY A 279 -2.35 -0.87 13.78
CA GLY A 279 -1.76 -1.80 14.73
C GLY A 279 -0.25 -1.83 14.55
N PHE A 280 0.50 -1.95 15.63
CA PHE A 280 1.95 -2.09 15.58
C PHE A 280 2.45 -2.96 16.73
N ARG A 281 3.23 -3.98 16.40
CA ARG A 281 3.92 -4.82 17.39
C ARG A 281 5.30 -5.23 16.88
N THR A 282 6.16 -5.65 17.81
CA THR A 282 7.46 -6.24 17.51
C THR A 282 7.61 -7.55 18.24
N ASP A 283 8.01 -8.61 17.54
CA ASP A 283 8.34 -9.91 18.11
C ASP A 283 9.69 -10.38 17.57
N LYS A 284 10.39 -11.26 18.29
CA LYS A 284 11.66 -11.85 17.83
C LYS A 284 11.41 -13.05 16.90
N ASN A 285 12.11 -13.11 15.77
CA ASN A 285 12.17 -14.32 14.95
C ASN A 285 13.11 -15.38 15.56
N ALA A 286 13.19 -16.57 14.97
CA ALA A 286 14.04 -17.67 15.42
C ALA A 286 15.54 -17.33 15.44
N ALA A 287 15.96 -16.34 14.63
CA ALA A 287 17.33 -15.84 14.59
C ALA A 287 17.62 -14.76 15.65
N GLY A 288 16.62 -14.36 16.46
CA GLY A 288 16.77 -13.33 17.49
C GLY A 288 16.68 -11.89 16.98
N HIS A 289 16.26 -11.69 15.73
CA HIS A 289 16.07 -10.36 15.14
C HIS A 289 14.64 -9.84 15.36
N ASP A 290 14.48 -8.52 15.52
CA ASP A 290 13.17 -7.87 15.74
C ASP A 290 12.34 -7.81 14.45
N VAL A 291 11.16 -8.42 14.43
CA VAL A 291 10.25 -8.31 13.29
C VAL A 291 9.12 -7.36 13.64
N HIS A 292 9.09 -6.23 12.94
CA HIS A 292 8.03 -5.24 13.07
C HIS A 292 6.82 -5.67 12.26
N GLN A 293 5.64 -5.55 12.83
CA GLN A 293 4.38 -5.97 12.22
C GLN A 293 3.40 -4.81 12.32
N MET A 294 2.88 -4.36 11.18
CA MET A 294 2.06 -3.15 11.09
C MET A 294 0.75 -3.45 10.35
N MET A 295 -0.36 -3.07 10.98
CA MET A 295 -1.68 -3.04 10.36
C MET A 295 -2.07 -1.61 10.04
N PHE A 296 -2.60 -1.38 8.84
CA PHE A 296 -3.18 -0.10 8.46
C PHE A 296 -4.42 -0.30 7.61
N ASN A 297 -5.58 0.08 8.14
CA ASN A 297 -6.85 0.01 7.43
C ASN A 297 -7.84 1.05 7.94
N CYS A 298 -8.11 2.06 7.11
CA CYS A 298 -9.00 3.17 7.45
C CYS A 298 -10.43 3.00 6.91
N GLN A 299 -10.74 1.87 6.26
CA GLN A 299 -11.95 1.73 5.44
C GLN A 299 -13.28 2.03 6.16
N ALA A 300 -13.31 1.91 7.49
CA ALA A 300 -14.50 2.10 8.31
C ALA A 300 -14.61 3.49 8.96
N LEU A 301 -13.66 4.40 8.70
CA LEU A 301 -13.80 5.81 9.09
C LEU A 301 -14.74 6.54 8.13
N GLY A 302 -15.31 7.65 8.60
CA GLY A 302 -16.12 8.53 7.77
C GLY A 302 -17.51 7.98 7.50
N GLY A 303 -18.13 7.32 8.48
CA GLY A 303 -19.50 6.80 8.42
C GLY A 303 -19.61 5.28 8.42
N GLY A 304 -18.60 4.56 8.93
CA GLY A 304 -18.62 3.09 9.01
C GLY A 304 -18.48 2.37 7.66
N MET A 305 -18.94 1.12 7.59
CA MET A 305 -18.75 0.23 6.42
C MET A 305 -19.54 0.64 5.16
N SER A 306 -20.35 1.69 5.27
CA SER A 306 -21.10 2.31 4.18
C SER A 306 -20.87 3.82 4.12
N GLY A 307 -19.81 4.29 4.77
CA GLY A 307 -19.39 5.69 4.80
C GLY A 307 -18.60 6.11 3.56
N ASN A 308 -17.71 7.09 3.74
CA ASN A 308 -16.94 7.68 2.65
C ASN A 308 -15.69 6.88 2.22
N GLY A 309 -15.40 5.78 2.89
CA GLY A 309 -14.29 4.87 2.58
C GLY A 309 -13.00 5.11 3.36
N GLY A 310 -12.96 6.11 4.24
CA GLY A 310 -11.85 6.26 5.18
C GLY A 310 -11.00 7.52 5.00
N ASP A 311 -11.61 8.63 4.58
CA ASP A 311 -11.03 9.99 4.56
C ASP A 311 -9.69 10.16 3.79
N GLY A 312 -9.36 9.23 2.90
CA GLY A 312 -8.17 9.32 2.04
C GLY A 312 -6.84 9.07 2.77
N TRP A 313 -6.81 8.40 3.92
CA TRP A 313 -5.57 8.17 4.67
C TRP A 313 -4.63 7.15 3.98
N LEU A 314 -3.34 7.48 3.92
CA LEU A 314 -2.23 6.61 3.51
C LEU A 314 -1.07 6.70 4.50
N ARG A 315 -0.16 5.72 4.48
CA ARG A 315 1.10 5.77 5.23
C ARG A 315 2.29 6.03 4.32
N LEU A 316 3.18 6.89 4.79
CA LEU A 316 4.51 7.11 4.24
C LEU A 316 5.52 6.41 5.16
N LEU A 317 6.20 5.39 4.63
CA LEU A 317 7.32 4.73 5.29
C LEU A 317 8.60 5.30 4.69
N GLU A 318 9.26 6.18 5.42
CA GLU A 318 10.51 6.82 5.03
C GLU A 318 11.70 6.07 5.62
N PHE A 319 12.57 5.59 4.74
CA PHE A 319 13.77 4.82 5.08
C PHE A 319 14.94 5.80 5.21
N LEU A 320 15.43 6.00 6.44
CA LEU A 320 16.48 6.98 6.76
C LEU A 320 17.85 6.55 6.22
N PRO A 321 18.75 7.51 5.91
CA PRO A 321 20.06 7.20 5.33
C PRO A 321 21.03 6.53 6.32
N ASP A 322 20.62 6.29 7.57
CA ASP A 322 21.38 5.47 8.52
C ASP A 322 21.33 3.97 8.17
N GLY A 323 20.48 3.57 7.21
CA GLY A 323 20.38 2.20 6.70
C GLY A 323 19.60 1.26 7.61
N HIS A 324 18.96 1.77 8.68
CA HIS A 324 18.24 0.92 9.63
C HIS A 324 16.98 1.56 10.21
N THR A 325 16.84 2.88 10.22
CA THR A 325 15.64 3.53 10.77
C THR A 325 14.56 3.76 9.73
N VAL A 326 13.34 3.30 10.03
CA VAL A 326 12.14 3.62 9.24
C VAL A 326 11.27 4.59 10.04
N GLN A 327 10.94 5.73 9.45
CA GLN A 327 9.97 6.67 9.98
C GLN A 327 8.61 6.48 9.31
N VAL A 328 7.57 6.34 10.11
CA VAL A 328 6.18 6.20 9.67
C VAL A 328 5.46 7.52 9.88
N ARG A 329 4.72 7.98 8.87
CA ARG A 329 3.82 9.14 8.97
C ARG A 329 2.50 8.85 8.25
N THR A 330 1.37 9.19 8.85
CA THR A 330 0.04 9.05 8.23
C THR A 330 -0.43 10.38 7.63
N TYR A 331 -0.81 10.38 6.36
CA TYR A 331 -1.22 11.56 5.59
C TYR A 331 -2.52 11.33 4.83
N SER A 332 -3.36 12.36 4.66
CA SER A 332 -4.55 12.35 3.80
C SER A 332 -4.42 13.37 2.66
N PRO A 333 -4.31 12.92 1.39
CA PRO A 333 -4.40 13.81 0.24
C PRO A 333 -5.74 14.54 0.14
N LEU A 334 -6.84 13.95 0.65
CA LEU A 334 -8.16 14.58 0.68
C LEU A 334 -8.13 15.87 1.50
N PHE A 335 -7.59 15.82 2.71
CA PHE A 335 -7.47 17.01 3.56
C PHE A 335 -6.34 17.93 3.11
N GLY A 336 -5.24 17.38 2.61
CA GLY A 336 -4.08 18.17 2.16
C GLY A 336 -4.30 18.95 0.87
N PHE A 337 -5.30 18.58 0.06
CA PHE A 337 -5.58 19.28 -1.20
C PHE A 337 -6.16 20.69 -1.00
N SER A 338 -6.96 20.90 0.06
CA SER A 338 -7.65 22.17 0.32
C SER A 338 -6.94 23.01 1.38
N PRO A 339 -6.69 24.32 1.14
CA PRO A 339 -6.15 25.22 2.16
C PRO A 339 -6.97 25.32 3.45
N GLN A 340 -8.26 24.99 3.40
CA GLN A 340 -9.18 25.01 4.56
C GLN A 340 -9.08 23.76 5.45
N THR A 341 -8.46 22.69 4.95
CA THR A 341 -8.34 21.41 5.66
C THR A 341 -6.91 20.90 5.76
N LYS A 342 -5.94 21.57 5.14
CA LYS A 342 -4.54 21.11 5.10
C LYS A 342 -3.89 20.96 6.48
N ASP A 343 -4.39 21.69 7.49
CA ASP A 343 -4.00 21.56 8.89
C ASP A 343 -4.39 20.21 9.50
N LYS A 344 -5.36 19.51 8.89
CA LYS A 344 -5.82 18.17 9.27
C LYS A 344 -5.23 17.06 8.40
N ALA A 345 -4.34 17.39 7.47
CA ALA A 345 -3.80 16.41 6.52
C ALA A 345 -2.82 15.42 7.15
N TRP A 346 -2.30 15.71 8.34
CA TRP A 346 -1.39 14.86 9.09
C TRP A 346 -2.04 14.39 10.38
N ARG A 347 -1.97 13.08 10.64
CA ARG A 347 -2.25 12.53 11.98
C ARG A 347 -0.94 12.51 12.78
N THR A 348 -0.98 13.00 14.01
CA THR A 348 0.23 13.25 14.83
C THR A 348 0.30 12.41 16.10
N GLU A 349 -0.68 11.53 16.33
CA GLU A 349 -0.67 10.61 17.47
C GLU A 349 0.47 9.59 17.35
N SER A 350 0.86 8.98 18.48
CA SER A 350 2.01 8.06 18.53
C SER A 350 1.85 6.81 17.66
N TYR A 351 0.61 6.41 17.36
CA TYR A 351 0.30 5.31 16.43
C TYR A 351 0.31 5.73 14.96
N ASP A 352 0.40 7.04 14.66
CA ASP A 352 0.44 7.62 13.31
C ASP A 352 1.81 8.16 12.91
N GLN A 353 2.60 8.59 13.89
CA GLN A 353 3.94 9.09 13.69
C GLN A 353 4.92 8.45 14.69
N PHE A 354 5.77 7.57 14.20
CA PHE A 354 6.78 6.88 15.00
C PHE A 354 7.95 6.41 14.16
N GLN A 355 8.99 5.91 14.82
CA GLN A 355 10.15 5.31 14.17
C GLN A 355 10.40 3.91 14.74
N PHE A 356 10.96 3.04 13.92
CA PHE A 356 11.46 1.74 14.35
C PHE A 356 12.73 1.40 13.57
N THR A 357 13.48 0.41 14.04
CA THR A 357 14.79 0.08 13.49
C THR A 357 14.86 -1.36 12.99
N ILE A 358 15.14 -1.53 11.70
CA ILE A 358 15.49 -2.80 11.07
C ILE A 358 17.01 -2.98 11.19
N LYS A 359 17.44 -3.81 12.16
CA LYS A 359 18.82 -4.30 12.25
C LYS A 359 18.98 -5.67 11.65
#